data_AF-A0AAV0QYX1-F1
#
_entry.id   AF-A0AAV0QYX1-F1
#
_cell.length_a   1.000
_cell.length_b   1.000
_cell.length_c   1.000
_cell.angle_alpha   90.00
_cell.angle_beta   90.00
_cell.angle_gamma   90.00
#
_symmetry.space_group_name_H-M   'P 1'
#
loop_
_entity.id
_entity.type
_entity.pdbx_description
1 polymer ?
#
loop_
_entity_poly.entity_id
_entity_poly.type
_entity_poly.pdbx_seq_one_letter_code
_entity_poly.pdbx_strand_id
1 'polypeptide(L)'
;MGVPSPLLAVTGSSSGGLGGGREILYVPSPLLAVTGSSSGGLGGGREILYRSLFKYLLSLPRFVRAFDIWFLPPSRFVLISDLLLPMCVLYFLLFPGVLVGCFKLLIVSEAPILPRFAMSLLEVITRAATNSKDTATGSEYPIILNPDETFLNLKPQLETPNATVLVSPVSGWQPSQTDTKVIEISKKFHPKLKRKLKDTNSFTKEKFITLLKPFLEEVREILGLSVAADSANDADYACALLRKIGFFMGQDVASLVLEASLKFEIWDMVETLIVNRLVGHSCYSSLVESLISRKRSDILCLCIKYATDLGLSELTGVVKYFLCPSREAYNAMADVRKEWESQALTAIDKASDMSLLDNKKSRLAKEAAVLLMLAYDGFSTSELYLHYLLASSNIDEVIMSAAISKLNGRELMCLVRYLGKWLKKYERFPEAVPCPKASNALGLKACAWVPKLDDIVRCFGLVVDENFSTLILHTEFHEELKAIKEYVGSLASEAPLCSSVATSISRLRSEAKGEQS
;
A
#
# COMPACT_ATOMS: atom_id res chain seq x y z
N MET A 1 52.56 -6.86 -38.73
CA MET A 1 53.55 -7.91 -39.03
C MET A 1 53.36 -8.97 -37.96
N GLY A 2 52.54 -10.00 -38.08
CA GLY A 2 52.32 -10.90 -39.23
C GLY A 2 53.22 -12.12 -39.05
N VAL A 3 52.69 -13.33 -39.32
CA VAL A 3 53.35 -14.67 -39.40
C VAL A 3 52.92 -15.62 -38.24
N PRO A 4 52.60 -16.92 -38.48
CA PRO A 4 51.26 -17.35 -38.93
C PRO A 4 50.79 -18.68 -38.27
N SER A 5 49.63 -19.19 -38.69
CA SER A 5 49.23 -20.60 -38.55
C SER A 5 50.01 -21.52 -39.49
N PRO A 6 49.96 -22.84 -39.26
CA PRO A 6 49.56 -23.72 -40.35
C PRO A 6 48.53 -24.81 -39.97
N LEU A 7 47.79 -25.19 -41.01
CA LEU A 7 46.81 -26.26 -41.19
C LEU A 7 47.43 -27.67 -41.17
N LEU A 8 46.58 -28.68 -40.88
CA LEU A 8 46.40 -29.97 -41.57
C LEU A 8 45.47 -30.85 -40.70
N ALA A 9 44.60 -31.77 -41.12
CA ALA A 9 43.82 -32.06 -42.34
C ALA A 9 43.20 -33.48 -42.14
N VAL A 10 42.01 -33.72 -42.71
CA VAL A 10 41.51 -35.02 -43.27
C VAL A 10 41.12 -36.12 -42.26
N THR A 11 39.91 -36.70 -42.26
CA THR A 11 39.16 -37.50 -43.28
C THR A 11 37.63 -37.22 -43.18
N GLY A 12 36.76 -37.21 -44.21
CA GLY A 12 36.42 -38.21 -45.27
C GLY A 12 35.49 -39.30 -44.68
N SER A 13 34.27 -39.65 -45.12
CA SER A 13 33.54 -39.51 -46.40
C SER A 13 32.03 -39.91 -46.26
N SER A 14 31.20 -39.39 -47.17
CA SER A 14 30.00 -39.95 -47.89
C SER A 14 29.01 -40.92 -47.18
N SER A 15 27.68 -40.85 -47.36
CA SER A 15 26.85 -40.87 -48.59
C SER A 15 25.36 -40.68 -48.20
N GLY A 16 24.54 -39.90 -48.91
CA GLY A 16 23.50 -40.37 -49.88
C GLY A 16 22.25 -40.97 -49.19
N GLY A 17 20.98 -40.62 -49.43
CA GLY A 17 20.27 -39.82 -50.42
C GLY A 17 18.79 -40.30 -50.46
N LEU A 18 17.88 -39.44 -50.95
CA LEU A 18 16.49 -39.74 -51.39
C LEU A 18 15.48 -40.09 -50.27
N GLY A 19 14.23 -39.63 -50.23
CA GLY A 19 13.36 -38.93 -51.18
C GLY A 19 11.91 -39.32 -50.85
N GLY A 20 10.94 -38.40 -51.00
CA GLY A 20 9.52 -38.75 -50.84
C GLY A 20 8.63 -37.56 -50.51
N GLY A 21 8.21 -36.80 -51.53
CA GLY A 21 7.26 -35.71 -51.42
C GLY A 21 5.79 -36.13 -51.62
N ARG A 22 4.90 -35.16 -51.39
CA ARG A 22 3.69 -34.81 -52.19
C ARG A 22 3.15 -33.47 -51.61
N GLU A 23 3.13 -32.32 -52.31
CA GLU A 23 2.22 -31.88 -53.41
C GLU A 23 0.75 -31.75 -52.94
N ILE A 24 -0.09 -30.72 -53.16
CA ILE A 24 -0.19 -29.47 -54.00
C ILE A 24 -1.31 -28.59 -53.35
N LEU A 25 -1.30 -27.24 -53.34
CA LEU A 25 -2.08 -26.30 -54.21
C LEU A 25 -1.93 -24.87 -53.62
N TYR A 26 -1.27 -23.87 -54.24
CA TYR A 26 -1.69 -22.95 -55.34
C TYR A 26 -3.04 -22.25 -55.01
N VAL A 27 -3.29 -20.92 -55.00
CA VAL A 27 -2.79 -19.67 -55.68
C VAL A 27 -3.40 -18.40 -54.98
N PRO A 28 -3.33 -17.13 -55.46
CA PRO A 28 -2.44 -16.06 -54.96
C PRO A 28 -3.11 -14.72 -54.52
N SER A 29 -2.31 -13.83 -53.91
CA SER A 29 -2.21 -12.35 -54.10
C SER A 29 -3.45 -11.42 -53.92
N PRO A 30 -3.30 -10.08 -53.73
CA PRO A 30 -2.09 -9.26 -53.95
C PRO A 30 -1.67 -8.28 -52.84
N LEU A 31 -0.35 -8.08 -52.81
CA LEU A 31 0.38 -6.81 -52.72
C LEU A 31 -0.44 -5.51 -52.83
N LEU A 32 -0.18 -4.61 -51.89
CA LEU A 32 0.24 -3.25 -52.25
C LEU A 32 1.28 -2.74 -51.26
N ALA A 33 2.46 -2.46 -51.83
CA ALA A 33 3.62 -1.92 -51.17
C ALA A 33 3.42 -0.45 -50.80
N VAL A 34 3.94 -0.05 -49.64
CA VAL A 34 4.48 1.31 -49.46
C VAL A 34 5.90 1.16 -48.95
N THR A 35 6.79 1.75 -49.74
CA THR A 35 8.24 1.83 -49.64
C THR A 35 8.71 2.49 -48.35
N GLY A 36 9.78 1.95 -47.77
CA GLY A 36 10.37 2.45 -46.52
C GLY A 36 11.42 3.55 -46.67
N SER A 37 11.87 4.03 -45.51
CA SER A 37 13.28 4.25 -45.12
C SER A 37 13.30 4.66 -43.63
N SER A 38 13.63 3.71 -42.74
CA SER A 38 14.89 3.61 -41.97
C SER A 38 14.99 4.65 -40.84
N SER A 39 14.94 4.26 -39.56
CA SER A 39 16.06 3.61 -38.85
C SER A 39 15.61 2.60 -37.78
N GLY A 40 16.28 1.43 -37.75
CA GLY A 40 16.09 0.35 -36.78
C GLY A 40 16.63 0.66 -35.37
N GLY A 41 16.48 -0.21 -34.36
CA GLY A 41 15.95 -1.58 -34.36
C GLY A 41 15.81 -2.13 -32.94
N LEU A 42 15.47 -3.43 -32.88
CA LEU A 42 15.23 -4.32 -31.72
C LEU A 42 13.81 -4.28 -31.11
N GLY A 43 12.83 -4.73 -31.89
CA GLY A 43 11.51 -5.15 -31.43
C GLY A 43 11.14 -6.52 -32.01
N GLY A 44 11.61 -7.61 -31.38
CA GLY A 44 11.31 -8.98 -31.80
C GLY A 44 10.34 -9.74 -30.89
N GLY A 45 9.97 -9.19 -29.72
CA GLY A 45 9.13 -9.88 -28.72
C GLY A 45 7.66 -9.41 -28.67
N ARG A 46 7.30 -8.32 -29.35
CA ARG A 46 5.97 -7.69 -29.21
C ARG A 46 4.90 -8.31 -30.11
N GLU A 47 5.25 -8.88 -31.26
CA GLU A 47 4.26 -9.35 -32.24
C GLU A 47 3.64 -10.73 -31.92
N ILE A 48 4.31 -11.55 -31.11
CA ILE A 48 3.81 -12.88 -30.71
C ILE A 48 2.81 -12.76 -29.55
N LEU A 49 2.94 -11.73 -28.71
CA LEU A 49 2.05 -11.49 -27.56
C LEU A 49 0.63 -11.09 -27.98
N TYR A 50 0.49 -10.31 -29.06
CA TYR A 50 -0.82 -9.88 -29.56
C TYR A 50 -1.61 -10.99 -30.25
N ARG A 51 -0.94 -11.97 -30.89
CA ARG A 51 -1.63 -13.06 -31.61
C ARG A 51 -2.22 -14.13 -30.69
N SER A 52 -1.65 -14.34 -29.50
CA SER A 52 -2.20 -15.29 -28.53
C SER A 52 -3.37 -14.71 -27.72
N LEU A 53 -3.35 -13.41 -27.39
CA LEU A 53 -4.47 -12.75 -26.69
C LEU A 53 -5.70 -12.55 -27.59
N PHE A 54 -5.50 -12.29 -28.89
CA PHE A 54 -6.58 -12.02 -29.84
C PHE A 54 -7.44 -13.26 -30.16
N LYS A 55 -6.89 -14.47 -30.05
CA LYS A 55 -7.64 -15.72 -30.26
C LYS A 55 -8.55 -16.10 -29.09
N TYR A 56 -8.28 -15.62 -27.88
CA TYR A 56 -9.12 -15.86 -26.70
C TYR A 56 -10.33 -14.90 -26.66
N LEU A 57 -10.11 -13.65 -27.07
CA LEU A 57 -11.12 -12.57 -27.07
C LEU A 57 -12.24 -12.73 -28.12
N LEU A 58 -12.10 -13.63 -29.09
CA LEU A 58 -13.10 -13.88 -30.14
C LEU A 58 -14.18 -14.93 -29.77
N SER A 59 -14.21 -15.41 -28.53
CA SER A 59 -15.07 -16.53 -28.10
C SER A 59 -16.26 -16.18 -27.20
N LEU A 60 -16.56 -14.89 -26.99
CA LEU A 60 -17.64 -14.46 -26.08
C LEU A 60 -18.81 -13.80 -26.84
N PRO A 61 -20.07 -14.25 -26.66
CA PRO A 61 -21.23 -13.67 -27.33
C PRO A 61 -21.73 -12.39 -26.63
N ARG A 62 -22.00 -11.34 -27.41
CA ARG A 62 -22.63 -10.07 -26.98
C ARG A 62 -24.10 -9.98 -27.42
N PHE A 63 -24.95 -9.39 -26.58
CA PHE A 63 -26.33 -9.03 -26.90
C PHE A 63 -26.61 -7.53 -26.62
N VAL A 64 -26.60 -6.75 -27.72
CA VAL A 64 -27.52 -5.71 -28.25
C VAL A 64 -28.51 -4.89 -27.35
N ARG A 65 -28.47 -3.55 -27.60
CA ARG A 65 -29.51 -2.45 -27.52
C ARG A 65 -30.04 -2.02 -26.14
N ALA A 66 -30.52 -0.80 -25.90
CA ALA A 66 -30.51 0.55 -26.49
C ALA A 66 -31.42 1.41 -25.58
N PHE A 67 -31.23 2.72 -25.47
CA PHE A 67 -32.29 3.73 -25.60
C PHE A 67 -31.71 5.16 -25.53
N ASP A 68 -31.96 5.93 -26.59
CA ASP A 68 -31.83 7.37 -26.70
C ASP A 68 -33.08 8.07 -26.15
N ILE A 69 -32.95 9.22 -25.46
CA ILE A 69 -33.87 10.37 -25.60
C ILE A 69 -33.10 11.72 -25.50
N TRP A 70 -33.29 12.50 -26.58
CA TRP A 70 -33.12 13.92 -26.95
C TRP A 70 -33.54 15.02 -25.93
N PHE A 71 -33.26 16.34 -26.00
CA PHE A 71 -32.36 17.27 -26.74
C PHE A 71 -32.51 18.71 -26.14
N LEU A 72 -31.43 19.53 -26.21
CA LEU A 72 -31.29 21.03 -26.32
C LEU A 72 -30.43 21.77 -25.23
N PRO A 73 -29.60 22.79 -25.62
CA PRO A 73 -28.22 22.96 -25.12
C PRO A 73 -27.87 24.45 -24.74
N PRO A 74 -26.58 24.90 -24.71
CA PRO A 74 -25.52 24.61 -23.71
C PRO A 74 -24.81 25.92 -23.28
N SER A 75 -24.08 26.02 -22.17
CA SER A 75 -22.60 25.96 -22.29
C SER A 75 -21.85 26.01 -20.96
N ARG A 76 -22.51 26.15 -19.80
CA ARG A 76 -21.78 26.29 -18.52
C ARG A 76 -22.32 25.49 -17.33
N PHE A 77 -23.51 24.88 -17.45
CA PHE A 77 -24.12 24.08 -16.37
C PHE A 77 -24.03 22.56 -16.57
N VAL A 78 -23.89 22.10 -17.81
CA VAL A 78 -23.97 20.65 -18.17
C VAL A 78 -22.76 19.86 -17.68
N LEU A 79 -21.59 20.49 -17.50
CA LEU A 79 -20.44 19.78 -16.93
C LEU A 79 -20.63 19.42 -15.45
N ILE A 80 -21.44 20.20 -14.72
CA ILE A 80 -21.62 20.08 -13.27
C ILE A 80 -22.64 18.98 -12.94
N SER A 81 -23.81 18.94 -13.60
CA SER A 81 -24.79 17.87 -13.35
C SER A 81 -24.34 16.51 -13.84
N ASP A 82 -23.66 16.46 -14.98
CA ASP A 82 -23.33 15.18 -15.63
C ASP A 82 -22.06 14.51 -15.07
N LEU A 83 -21.24 15.21 -14.30
CA LEU A 83 -20.09 14.62 -13.60
C LEU A 83 -20.50 14.18 -12.18
N LEU A 84 -21.31 15.00 -11.50
CA LEU A 84 -21.76 14.73 -10.13
C LEU A 84 -22.82 13.63 -10.08
N LEU A 85 -23.76 13.56 -11.02
CA LEU A 85 -24.83 12.57 -10.94
C LEU A 85 -24.32 11.12 -11.04
N PRO A 86 -23.43 10.75 -11.99
CA PRO A 86 -22.87 9.40 -12.05
C PRO A 86 -21.95 9.09 -10.87
N MET A 87 -21.17 10.07 -10.38
CA MET A 87 -20.30 9.92 -9.22
C MET A 87 -21.09 9.74 -7.93
N CYS A 88 -22.14 10.53 -7.72
CA CYS A 88 -23.07 10.37 -6.60
C CYS A 88 -23.76 9.00 -6.70
N VAL A 89 -24.26 8.60 -7.86
CA VAL A 89 -24.92 7.28 -8.03
C VAL A 89 -23.94 6.13 -7.73
N LEU A 90 -22.70 6.20 -8.21
CA LEU A 90 -21.67 5.19 -7.92
C LEU A 90 -21.31 5.17 -6.42
N TYR A 91 -21.19 6.33 -5.78
CA TYR A 91 -20.93 6.48 -4.34
C TYR A 91 -22.10 5.96 -3.48
N PHE A 92 -23.34 6.30 -3.83
CA PHE A 92 -24.56 5.83 -3.17
C PHE A 92 -24.77 4.31 -3.32
N LEU A 93 -24.44 3.74 -4.48
CA LEU A 93 -24.55 2.30 -4.73
C LEU A 93 -23.49 1.49 -3.99
N LEU A 94 -22.30 2.07 -3.74
CA LEU A 94 -21.23 1.42 -2.98
C LEU A 94 -21.38 1.62 -1.46
N PHE A 95 -22.02 2.72 -1.01
CA PHE A 95 -22.12 3.08 0.42
C PHE A 95 -23.51 3.65 0.80
N PRO A 96 -24.54 2.82 1.02
CA PRO A 96 -25.87 3.29 1.42
C PRO A 96 -25.93 3.91 2.84
N GLY A 97 -24.83 3.89 3.61
CA GLY A 97 -24.79 4.33 5.01
C GLY A 97 -24.16 5.70 5.30
N VAL A 98 -23.61 6.42 4.29
CA VAL A 98 -22.75 7.59 4.56
C VAL A 98 -23.51 8.94 4.61
N LEU A 99 -24.83 8.94 4.40
CA LEU A 99 -25.65 10.16 4.41
C LEU A 99 -26.52 10.34 5.66
N VAL A 100 -25.93 10.14 6.85
CA VAL A 100 -26.55 10.59 8.12
C VAL A 100 -25.92 11.90 8.63
N GLY A 101 -24.80 12.35 8.05
CA GLY A 101 -24.08 13.54 8.49
C GLY A 101 -24.62 14.89 8.00
N CYS A 102 -25.19 14.97 6.79
CA CYS A 102 -25.45 16.26 6.14
C CYS A 102 -26.88 16.82 6.32
N PHE A 103 -27.78 16.12 7.01
CA PHE A 103 -29.16 16.61 7.29
C PHE A 103 -29.41 17.02 8.74
N LYS A 104 -28.39 17.02 9.61
CA LYS A 104 -28.57 17.30 11.05
C LYS A 104 -28.37 18.75 11.48
N LEU A 105 -28.36 19.69 10.53
CA LEU A 105 -28.15 21.12 10.78
C LEU A 105 -29.42 21.94 10.50
N LEU A 106 -30.57 21.48 11.03
CA LEU A 106 -31.80 22.29 11.05
C LEU A 106 -32.87 21.75 12.01
N ILE A 107 -32.52 21.49 13.28
CA ILE A 107 -33.51 21.52 14.38
C ILE A 107 -32.83 22.14 15.60
N VAL A 108 -33.01 23.45 15.75
CA VAL A 108 -32.91 24.15 17.04
C VAL A 108 -34.31 24.07 17.66
N SER A 109 -34.42 23.46 18.84
CA SER A 109 -35.50 23.77 19.79
C SER A 109 -35.06 23.43 21.21
N GLU A 110 -35.12 24.45 22.07
CA GLU A 110 -35.16 24.43 23.54
C GLU A 110 -36.27 23.45 24.03
N ALA A 111 -36.33 22.85 25.23
CA ALA A 111 -35.86 23.18 26.58
C ALA A 111 -35.98 21.88 27.50
N PRO A 112 -35.95 21.90 28.86
CA PRO A 112 -35.05 21.02 29.64
C PRO A 112 -35.73 20.09 30.71
N ILE A 113 -34.87 19.41 31.50
CA ILE A 113 -35.05 18.89 32.89
C ILE A 113 -35.39 17.39 33.08
N LEU A 114 -34.41 16.62 33.59
CA LEU A 114 -34.52 15.52 34.60
C LEU A 114 -33.08 15.11 35.06
N PRO A 115 -32.89 14.47 36.23
CA PRO A 115 -31.89 14.87 37.22
C PRO A 115 -30.51 14.22 37.03
N ARG A 116 -29.47 15.02 37.29
CA ARG A 116 -28.06 14.63 37.40
C ARG A 116 -27.82 13.70 38.60
N PHE A 117 -27.97 12.39 38.46
CA PHE A 117 -27.32 11.44 39.38
C PHE A 117 -26.96 10.12 38.68
N ALA A 118 -26.15 10.20 37.62
CA ALA A 118 -25.29 9.12 37.16
C ALA A 118 -24.18 9.76 36.33
N MET A 119 -22.94 9.75 36.83
CA MET A 119 -21.79 10.12 35.99
C MET A 119 -21.73 9.12 34.83
N SER A 120 -21.69 9.62 33.60
CA SER A 120 -21.51 8.74 32.44
C SER A 120 -20.08 8.19 32.43
N LEU A 121 -19.89 6.99 31.88
CA LEU A 121 -18.56 6.38 31.72
C LEU A 121 -17.59 7.32 30.99
N LEU A 122 -18.09 8.06 30.00
CA LEU A 122 -17.32 9.07 29.26
C LEU A 122 -16.82 10.17 30.21
N GLU A 123 -17.68 10.69 31.08
CA GLU A 123 -17.35 11.74 32.04
C GLU A 123 -16.34 11.26 33.10
N VAL A 124 -16.41 9.98 33.49
CA VAL A 124 -15.41 9.33 34.37
C VAL A 124 -14.05 9.23 33.66
N ILE A 125 -14.03 8.79 32.39
CA ILE A 125 -12.80 8.69 31.58
C ILE A 125 -12.21 10.08 31.34
N THR A 126 -13.02 11.06 30.98
CA THR A 126 -12.57 12.44 30.74
C THR A 126 -11.99 13.06 32.01
N ARG A 127 -12.62 12.85 33.18
CA ARG A 127 -12.06 13.31 34.46
C ARG A 127 -10.74 12.62 34.82
N ALA A 128 -10.63 11.32 34.59
CA ALA A 128 -9.39 10.58 34.84
C ALA A 128 -8.26 11.10 33.93
N ALA A 129 -8.55 11.39 32.67
CA ALA A 129 -7.61 11.97 31.71
C ALA A 129 -7.22 13.42 32.07
N THR A 130 -8.15 14.26 32.54
CA THR A 130 -7.82 15.63 32.95
C THR A 130 -7.03 15.72 34.27
N ASN A 131 -7.06 14.65 35.07
CA ASN A 131 -6.30 14.56 36.32
C ASN A 131 -4.88 14.01 36.14
N SER A 132 -4.52 13.50 34.95
CA SER A 132 -3.12 13.19 34.65
C SER A 132 -2.38 14.51 34.44
N LYS A 133 -1.68 14.97 35.48
CA LYS A 133 -0.75 16.11 35.38
C LYS A 133 0.20 15.91 34.21
N ASP A 134 0.46 17.01 33.49
CA ASP A 134 1.46 17.17 32.41
C ASP A 134 2.62 16.17 32.48
N THR A 135 2.53 15.09 31.69
CA THR A 135 3.66 14.18 31.45
C THR A 135 4.54 14.77 30.35
N ALA A 136 5.17 15.91 30.64
CA ALA A 136 6.39 16.35 29.94
C ALA A 136 7.63 15.56 30.45
N THR A 137 7.43 14.61 31.35
CA THR A 137 8.43 13.67 31.85
C THR A 137 8.20 12.31 31.19
N GLY A 138 9.28 11.72 30.65
CA GLY A 138 9.24 10.45 29.91
C GLY A 138 8.54 9.33 30.69
N SER A 139 7.91 8.42 29.96
CA SER A 139 7.14 7.32 30.55
C SER A 139 7.96 6.57 31.59
N GLU A 140 7.41 6.38 32.78
CA GLU A 140 8.04 5.57 33.83
C GLU A 140 8.19 4.10 33.40
N TYR A 141 7.38 3.68 32.42
CA TYR A 141 7.31 2.35 31.81
C TYR A 141 7.38 2.47 30.28
N PRO A 142 8.58 2.55 29.69
CA PRO A 142 8.73 2.80 28.25
C PRO A 142 8.39 1.57 27.38
N ILE A 143 8.15 0.40 27.99
CA ILE A 143 7.90 -0.89 27.32
C ILE A 143 6.46 -1.35 27.52
N ILE A 144 5.98 -2.19 26.61
CA ILE A 144 4.69 -2.88 26.78
C ILE A 144 4.87 -4.00 27.80
N LEU A 145 4.21 -3.85 28.94
CA LEU A 145 4.30 -4.77 30.08
C LEU A 145 3.57 -6.08 29.79
N ASN A 146 4.10 -7.20 30.29
CA ASN A 146 3.36 -8.46 30.26
C ASN A 146 2.29 -8.44 31.35
N PRO A 147 0.99 -8.45 31.01
CA PRO A 147 -0.05 -8.30 32.01
C PRO A 147 -0.42 -9.64 32.67
N ASP A 148 0.01 -10.78 32.13
CA ASP A 148 -0.46 -12.11 32.56
C ASP A 148 -0.12 -12.39 34.04
N GLU A 149 1.10 -12.09 34.46
CA GLU A 149 1.50 -12.21 35.87
C GLU A 149 0.87 -11.12 36.75
N THR A 150 0.64 -9.94 36.18
CA THR A 150 0.07 -8.80 36.92
C THR A 150 -1.42 -8.99 37.21
N PHE A 151 -2.18 -9.56 36.27
CA PHE A 151 -3.61 -9.87 36.45
C PHE A 151 -3.85 -10.86 37.59
N LEU A 152 -2.95 -11.83 37.79
CA LEU A 152 -3.05 -12.81 38.88
C LEU A 152 -2.88 -12.17 40.28
N ASN A 153 -2.22 -11.01 40.35
CA ASN A 153 -1.93 -10.30 41.59
C ASN A 153 -2.90 -9.16 41.89
N LEU A 154 -3.86 -8.89 40.99
CA LEU A 154 -4.85 -7.84 41.17
C LEU A 154 -5.84 -8.20 42.27
N LYS A 155 -5.92 -7.35 43.29
CA LYS A 155 -6.90 -7.45 44.38
C LYS A 155 -7.75 -6.19 44.46
N PRO A 156 -9.08 -6.30 44.61
CA PRO A 156 -9.92 -5.13 44.84
C PRO A 156 -9.46 -4.40 46.12
N GLN A 157 -9.32 -3.08 46.06
CA GLN A 157 -8.91 -2.26 47.21
C GLN A 157 -9.97 -2.20 48.31
N LEU A 158 -11.23 -2.53 47.98
CA LEU A 158 -12.36 -2.54 48.89
C LEU A 158 -12.88 -3.98 49.05
N GLU A 159 -12.82 -4.50 50.26
CA GLU A 159 -13.40 -5.81 50.62
C GLU A 159 -14.94 -5.80 50.63
N THR A 160 -15.56 -4.61 50.66
CA THR A 160 -17.02 -4.42 50.61
C THR A 160 -17.39 -3.49 49.45
N PRO A 161 -18.09 -3.97 48.42
CA PRO A 161 -18.51 -3.13 47.30
C PRO A 161 -19.60 -2.16 47.76
N ASN A 162 -19.31 -0.85 47.72
CA ASN A 162 -20.33 0.18 47.86
C ASN A 162 -21.20 0.17 46.60
N ALA A 163 -22.50 -0.12 46.73
CA ALA A 163 -23.44 -0.23 45.61
C ALA A 163 -23.62 1.07 44.79
N THR A 164 -23.00 2.17 45.22
CA THR A 164 -23.00 3.49 44.57
C THR A 164 -21.77 3.75 43.69
N VAL A 165 -20.74 2.89 43.72
CA VAL A 165 -19.52 3.03 42.92
C VAL A 165 -19.49 1.96 41.83
N LEU A 166 -19.61 2.36 40.56
CA LEU A 166 -19.68 1.44 39.42
C LEU A 166 -18.35 0.69 39.15
N VAL A 167 -17.23 1.18 39.68
CA VAL A 167 -15.87 0.67 39.44
C VAL A 167 -15.08 0.62 40.75
N SER A 168 -14.70 -0.58 41.21
CA SER A 168 -13.83 -0.75 42.36
C SER A 168 -12.36 -0.50 41.97
N PRO A 169 -11.62 0.35 42.69
CA PRO A 169 -10.18 0.49 42.47
C PRO A 169 -9.47 -0.83 42.75
N VAL A 170 -8.47 -1.17 41.93
CA VAL A 170 -7.68 -2.40 42.07
C VAL A 170 -6.29 -2.05 42.60
N SER A 171 -5.74 -2.92 43.46
CA SER A 171 -4.37 -2.85 43.99
C SER A 171 -3.60 -4.09 43.56
N GLY A 172 -2.27 -4.05 43.69
CA GLY A 172 -1.40 -5.18 43.32
C GLY A 172 -0.89 -5.12 41.88
N TRP A 173 -1.13 -4.02 41.16
CA TRP A 173 -0.46 -3.80 39.87
C TRP A 173 1.04 -3.57 40.12
N GLN A 174 1.85 -4.59 39.83
CA GLN A 174 3.30 -4.53 39.83
C GLN A 174 3.81 -5.12 38.50
N PRO A 175 4.81 -4.49 37.86
CA PRO A 175 5.48 -5.08 36.70
C PRO A 175 6.10 -6.43 37.07
N SER A 176 6.18 -7.35 36.10
CA SER A 176 6.92 -8.60 36.31
C SER A 176 8.40 -8.31 36.65
N GLN A 177 9.07 -9.27 37.27
CA GLN A 177 10.50 -9.14 37.57
C GLN A 177 11.33 -8.99 36.29
N THR A 178 10.92 -9.66 35.22
CA THR A 178 11.53 -9.57 33.89
C THR A 178 11.37 -8.17 33.30
N ASP A 179 10.14 -7.62 33.31
CA ASP A 179 9.86 -6.27 32.82
C ASP A 179 10.67 -5.22 33.60
N THR A 180 10.76 -5.38 34.92
CA THR A 180 11.52 -4.47 35.79
C THR A 180 13.00 -4.41 35.39
N LYS A 181 13.62 -5.56 35.11
CA LYS A 181 15.02 -5.63 34.65
C LYS A 181 15.21 -4.96 33.29
N VAL A 182 14.32 -5.23 32.35
CA VAL A 182 14.37 -4.63 31.01
C VAL A 182 14.22 -3.11 31.09
N ILE A 183 13.27 -2.62 31.90
CA ILE A 183 13.07 -1.18 32.14
C ILE A 183 14.33 -0.55 32.72
N GLU A 184 14.98 -1.19 33.69
CA GLU A 184 16.19 -0.67 34.32
C GLU A 184 17.34 -0.51 33.30
N ILE A 185 17.54 -1.50 32.44
CA ILE A 185 18.57 -1.45 31.39
C ILE A 185 18.23 -0.36 30.37
N SER A 186 16.99 -0.27 29.91
CA SER A 186 16.54 0.78 29.00
C SER A 186 16.73 2.19 29.60
N LYS A 187 16.42 2.36 30.89
CA LYS A 187 16.66 3.61 31.64
C LYS A 187 18.14 3.97 31.77
N LYS A 188 19.05 2.98 31.85
CA LYS A 188 20.50 3.21 31.84
C LYS A 188 21.02 3.54 30.43
N PHE A 189 20.50 2.86 29.42
CA PHE A 189 20.95 2.99 28.04
C PHE A 189 20.51 4.31 27.39
N HIS A 190 19.25 4.71 27.55
CA HIS A 190 18.70 5.93 26.97
C HIS A 190 19.55 7.20 27.20
N PRO A 191 19.91 7.59 28.45
CA PRO A 191 20.72 8.79 28.68
C PRO A 191 22.16 8.63 28.17
N LYS A 192 22.70 7.41 28.14
CA LYS A 192 24.03 7.11 27.60
C LYS A 192 24.08 7.35 26.10
N LEU A 193 23.10 6.82 25.36
CA LEU A 193 22.98 7.02 23.91
C LEU A 193 22.69 8.49 23.58
N LYS A 194 21.74 9.11 24.29
CA LYS A 194 21.39 10.53 24.11
C LYS A 194 22.60 11.46 24.29
N ARG A 195 23.44 11.21 25.28
CA ARG A 195 24.67 11.99 25.51
C ARG A 195 25.68 11.79 24.38
N LYS A 196 25.85 10.57 23.89
CA LYS A 196 26.76 10.25 22.78
C LYS A 196 26.31 10.84 21.45
N LEU A 197 25.01 10.88 21.17
CA LEU A 197 24.47 11.48 19.95
C LEU A 197 24.69 13.00 19.86
N LYS A 198 24.68 13.68 21.02
CA LYS A 198 25.01 15.11 21.12
C LYS A 198 26.50 15.40 20.91
N ASP A 199 27.38 14.42 21.08
CA ASP A 199 28.82 14.57 20.84
C ASP A 199 29.11 14.35 19.34
N THR A 200 29.10 15.45 18.58
CA THR A 200 29.17 15.44 17.11
C THR A 200 30.54 15.07 16.54
N ASN A 201 31.61 15.16 17.33
CA ASN A 201 32.98 15.02 16.81
C ASN A 201 33.60 13.64 17.05
N SER A 202 33.09 12.87 18.01
CA SER A 202 33.72 11.60 18.41
C SER A 202 32.88 10.35 18.15
N PHE A 203 31.57 10.49 17.96
CA PHE A 203 30.65 9.36 17.85
C PHE A 203 30.47 8.92 16.39
N THR A 204 30.98 7.73 16.04
CA THR A 204 30.95 7.16 14.69
C THR A 204 29.94 6.02 14.58
N LYS A 205 29.66 5.59 13.34
CA LYS A 205 28.79 4.44 13.03
C LYS A 205 29.22 3.18 13.79
N GLU A 206 30.50 2.87 13.80
CA GLU A 206 31.06 1.69 14.47
C GLU A 206 30.83 1.77 15.98
N LYS A 207 31.13 2.94 16.58
CA LYS A 207 30.91 3.17 18.01
C LYS A 207 29.44 3.06 18.40
N PHE A 208 28.53 3.46 17.52
CA PHE A 208 27.09 3.29 17.73
C PHE A 208 26.70 1.81 17.74
N ILE A 209 27.12 1.04 16.74
CA ILE A 209 26.84 -0.41 16.66
C ILE A 209 27.46 -1.16 17.86
N THR A 210 28.71 -0.85 18.21
CA THR A 210 29.39 -1.42 19.39
C THR A 210 28.69 -1.05 20.70
N LEU A 211 27.99 0.09 20.76
CA LEU A 211 27.21 0.49 21.93
C LEU A 211 25.83 -0.20 21.97
N LEU A 212 25.17 -0.35 20.82
CA LEU A 212 23.83 -0.93 20.72
C LEU A 212 23.82 -2.45 20.91
N LYS A 213 24.78 -3.16 20.34
CA LYS A 213 24.83 -4.64 20.38
C LYS A 213 24.81 -5.21 21.81
N PRO A 214 25.65 -4.76 22.76
CA PRO A 214 25.61 -5.27 24.13
C PRO A 214 24.28 -5.02 24.83
N PHE A 215 23.64 -3.87 24.58
CA PHE A 215 22.32 -3.57 25.13
C PHE A 215 21.27 -4.57 24.64
N LEU A 216 21.26 -4.86 23.33
CA LEU A 216 20.34 -5.85 22.75
C LEU A 216 20.61 -7.26 23.27
N GLU A 217 21.88 -7.65 23.44
CA GLU A 217 22.22 -8.97 24.01
C GLU A 217 21.77 -9.10 25.47
N GLU A 218 21.96 -8.07 26.29
CA GLU A 218 21.53 -8.09 27.70
C GLU A 218 19.99 -8.26 27.80
N VAL A 219 19.23 -7.57 26.95
CA VAL A 219 17.77 -7.74 26.86
C VAL A 219 17.41 -9.16 26.39
N ARG A 220 18.11 -9.70 25.40
CA ARG A 220 17.90 -11.06 24.91
C ARG A 220 18.16 -12.11 26.00
N GLU A 221 19.24 -11.97 26.77
CA GLU A 221 19.61 -12.87 27.86
C GLU A 221 18.53 -12.91 28.94
N ILE A 222 17.97 -11.75 29.31
CA ILE A 222 16.86 -11.67 30.28
C ILE A 222 15.62 -12.40 29.78
N LEU A 223 15.35 -12.33 28.48
CA LEU A 223 14.19 -12.96 27.86
C LEU A 223 14.41 -14.44 27.50
N GLY A 224 15.63 -14.96 27.63
CA GLY A 224 15.97 -16.35 27.28
C GLY A 224 15.78 -16.71 25.80
N LEU A 225 15.83 -15.72 24.90
CA LEU A 225 15.53 -15.92 23.47
C LEU A 225 16.78 -16.33 22.69
N SER A 226 16.64 -17.31 21.79
CA SER A 226 17.71 -17.70 20.87
C SER A 226 17.66 -16.89 19.58
N VAL A 227 18.81 -16.37 19.15
CA VAL A 227 18.99 -15.72 17.84
C VAL A 227 19.99 -16.56 17.06
N ALA A 228 19.65 -16.91 15.81
CA ALA A 228 20.58 -17.61 14.93
C ALA A 228 21.72 -16.65 14.58
N ALA A 229 22.93 -16.98 15.01
CA ALA A 229 24.10 -16.10 14.99
C ALA A 229 24.90 -16.22 13.68
N ASP A 230 24.21 -16.28 12.53
CA ASP A 230 24.84 -16.61 11.25
C ASP A 230 25.36 -15.37 10.49
N SER A 231 25.35 -14.17 11.09
CA SER A 231 25.79 -12.95 10.40
C SER A 231 27.24 -12.59 10.69
N ALA A 232 28.08 -12.54 9.65
CA ALA A 232 29.48 -12.14 9.70
C ALA A 232 29.71 -10.64 10.03
N ASN A 233 28.67 -9.82 10.01
CA ASN A 233 28.72 -8.37 10.18
C ASN A 233 27.95 -7.93 11.43
N ASP A 234 28.56 -7.08 12.25
CA ASP A 234 27.99 -6.58 13.51
C ASP A 234 26.69 -5.79 13.32
N ALA A 235 26.55 -5.05 12.22
CA ALA A 235 25.32 -4.30 11.94
C ALA A 235 24.15 -5.22 11.57
N ASP A 236 24.40 -6.27 10.78
CA ASP A 236 23.40 -7.26 10.39
C ASP A 236 22.94 -8.07 11.60
N TYR A 237 23.88 -8.39 12.50
CA TYR A 237 23.58 -9.03 13.77
C TYR A 237 22.70 -8.16 14.67
N ALA A 238 23.04 -6.87 14.80
CA ALA A 238 22.21 -5.93 15.56
C ALA A 238 20.80 -5.79 14.96
N CYS A 239 20.66 -5.79 13.64
CA CYS A 239 19.36 -5.80 12.98
C CYS A 239 18.60 -7.11 13.25
N ALA A 240 19.27 -8.26 13.25
CA ALA A 240 18.66 -9.54 13.58
C ALA A 240 18.13 -9.57 15.03
N LEU A 241 18.89 -9.01 15.98
CA LEU A 241 18.43 -8.82 17.36
C LEU A 241 17.22 -7.88 17.41
N LEU A 242 17.28 -6.73 16.76
CA LEU A 242 16.17 -5.77 16.68
C LEU A 242 14.87 -6.40 16.18
N ARG A 243 14.91 -7.26 15.16
CA ARG A 243 13.71 -7.96 14.65
C ARG A 243 13.06 -8.84 15.71
N LYS A 244 13.84 -9.45 16.61
CA LYS A 244 13.32 -10.39 17.60
C LYS A 244 12.90 -9.73 18.91
N ILE A 245 13.71 -8.78 19.40
CA ILE A 245 13.56 -8.21 20.74
C ILE A 245 13.35 -6.70 20.73
N GLY A 246 13.25 -6.07 19.56
CA GLY A 246 13.15 -4.62 19.42
C GLY A 246 11.98 -4.01 20.17
N PHE A 247 10.87 -4.75 20.30
CA PHE A 247 9.69 -4.30 21.04
C PHE A 247 9.95 -4.04 22.54
N PHE A 248 11.00 -4.61 23.11
CA PHE A 248 11.35 -4.49 24.54
C PHE A 248 12.26 -3.29 24.87
N MET A 249 12.77 -2.53 23.89
CA MET A 249 13.60 -1.36 24.22
C MET A 249 12.78 -0.12 24.61
N GLY A 250 11.50 -0.14 24.28
CA GLY A 250 10.60 0.97 24.51
C GLY A 250 10.78 2.14 23.53
N GLN A 251 9.76 2.98 23.45
CA GLN A 251 9.65 4.02 22.41
C GLN A 251 10.77 5.07 22.49
N ASP A 252 11.18 5.48 23.69
CA ASP A 252 12.23 6.48 23.87
C ASP A 252 13.59 6.00 23.35
N VAL A 253 13.94 4.74 23.63
CA VAL A 253 15.18 4.13 23.14
C VAL A 253 15.10 3.91 21.63
N ALA A 254 13.99 3.36 21.13
CA ALA A 254 13.78 3.14 19.71
C ALA A 254 13.91 4.44 18.90
N SER A 255 13.38 5.56 19.44
CA SER A 255 13.50 6.89 18.84
C SER A 255 14.95 7.35 18.71
N LEU A 256 15.78 7.17 19.74
CA LEU A 256 17.21 7.50 19.68
C LEU A 256 17.99 6.58 18.76
N VAL A 257 17.63 5.28 18.72
CA VAL A 257 18.22 4.32 17.79
C VAL A 257 17.91 4.74 16.36
N LEU A 258 16.66 5.11 16.06
CA LEU A 258 16.26 5.64 14.75
C LEU A 258 17.02 6.91 14.39
N GLU A 259 17.11 7.88 15.31
CA GLU A 259 17.86 9.12 15.11
C GLU A 259 19.33 8.84 14.76
N ALA A 260 19.97 7.93 15.50
CA ALA A 260 21.33 7.48 15.24
C ALA A 260 21.45 6.80 13.87
N SER A 261 20.53 5.90 13.52
CA SER A 261 20.51 5.20 12.25
C SER A 261 20.35 6.17 11.07
N LEU A 262 19.51 7.19 11.20
CA LEU A 262 19.35 8.24 10.18
C LEU A 262 20.61 9.12 10.07
N LYS A 263 21.23 9.48 11.20
CA LYS A 263 22.46 10.30 11.23
C LYS A 263 23.63 9.58 10.58
N PHE A 264 23.79 8.28 10.84
CA PHE A 264 24.89 7.46 10.33
C PHE A 264 24.55 6.66 9.07
N GLU A 265 23.38 6.90 8.48
CA GLU A 265 22.94 6.25 7.23
C GLU A 265 22.96 4.72 7.30
N ILE A 266 22.49 4.16 8.42
CA ILE A 266 22.38 2.72 8.63
C ILE A 266 21.00 2.27 8.17
N TRP A 267 20.83 2.23 6.84
CA TRP A 267 19.55 2.03 6.19
C TRP A 267 18.85 0.72 6.57
N ASP A 268 19.58 -0.40 6.64
CA ASP A 268 19.02 -1.70 7.04
C ASP A 268 18.40 -1.68 8.43
N MET A 269 18.93 -0.84 9.32
CA MET A 269 18.40 -0.64 10.67
C MET A 269 17.13 0.21 10.65
N VAL A 270 17.08 1.26 9.81
CA VAL A 270 15.88 2.08 9.59
C VAL A 270 14.75 1.20 9.04
N GLU A 271 15.04 0.39 8.02
CA GLU A 271 14.08 -0.57 7.46
C GLU A 271 13.57 -1.55 8.52
N THR A 272 14.50 -2.10 9.32
CA THR A 272 14.16 -3.01 10.41
C THR A 272 13.23 -2.35 11.44
N LEU A 273 13.50 -1.12 11.84
CA LEU A 273 12.64 -0.38 12.79
C LEU A 273 11.23 -0.14 12.23
N ILE A 274 11.12 0.23 10.95
CA ILE A 274 9.82 0.47 10.29
C ILE A 274 9.02 -0.83 10.15
N VAL A 275 9.62 -1.89 9.61
CA VAL A 275 8.95 -3.18 9.35
C VAL A 275 8.46 -3.82 10.65
N ASN A 276 9.21 -3.66 11.75
CA ASN A 276 8.82 -4.17 13.07
C ASN A 276 7.94 -3.19 13.86
N ARG A 277 7.49 -2.09 13.24
CA ARG A 277 6.61 -1.08 13.86
C ARG A 277 7.16 -0.51 15.17
N LEU A 278 8.48 -0.33 15.23
CA LEU A 278 9.19 0.21 16.39
C LEU A 278 9.34 1.73 16.34
N VAL A 279 8.89 2.36 15.25
CA VAL A 279 8.92 3.82 15.09
C VAL A 279 7.71 4.41 15.79
N GLY A 280 7.96 5.24 16.80
CA GLY A 280 6.90 6.00 17.47
C GLY A 280 6.34 7.11 16.60
N HIS A 281 5.07 7.47 16.84
CA HIS A 281 4.34 8.51 16.10
C HIS A 281 5.15 9.81 15.93
N SER A 282 5.73 10.30 17.03
CA SER A 282 6.51 11.55 17.08
C SER A 282 7.75 11.55 16.19
N CYS A 283 8.21 10.39 15.74
CA CYS A 283 9.40 10.26 14.91
C CYS A 283 9.10 10.27 13.41
N TYR A 284 7.84 10.07 12.98
CA TYR A 284 7.54 9.98 11.56
C TYR A 284 7.82 11.28 10.80
N SER A 285 7.60 12.44 11.42
CA SER A 285 7.91 13.74 10.81
C SER A 285 9.38 13.84 10.39
N SER A 286 10.31 13.64 11.34
CA SER A 286 11.74 13.73 11.07
C SER A 286 12.26 12.58 10.20
N LEU A 287 11.67 11.38 10.35
CA LEU A 287 11.96 10.23 9.50
C LEU A 287 11.62 10.53 8.04
N VAL A 288 10.37 10.93 7.76
CA VAL A 288 9.89 11.19 6.39
C VAL A 288 10.67 12.33 5.75
N GLU A 289 10.93 13.42 6.48
CA GLU A 289 11.74 14.53 5.99
C GLU A 289 13.17 14.08 5.62
N SER A 290 13.81 13.26 6.47
CA SER A 290 15.14 12.69 6.20
C SER A 290 15.13 11.76 4.99
N LEU A 291 14.11 10.91 4.83
CA LEU A 291 14.00 9.99 3.70
C LEU A 291 13.77 10.73 2.38
N ILE A 292 12.93 11.77 2.37
CA ILE A 292 12.67 12.60 1.19
C ILE A 292 13.95 13.35 0.78
N SER A 293 14.61 14.02 1.73
CA SER A 293 15.85 14.78 1.45
C SER A 293 16.98 13.90 0.92
N ARG A 294 17.07 12.66 1.40
CA ARG A 294 18.07 11.66 0.98
C ARG A 294 17.60 10.76 -0.16
N LYS A 295 16.39 10.99 -0.69
CA LYS A 295 15.82 10.30 -1.86
C LYS A 295 15.68 8.78 -1.69
N ARG A 296 15.45 8.32 -0.45
CA ARG A 296 15.25 6.89 -0.09
C ARG A 296 13.79 6.47 -0.29
N SER A 297 13.38 6.44 -1.56
CA SER A 297 12.02 6.09 -2.00
C SER A 297 11.62 4.66 -1.58
N ASP A 298 12.59 3.75 -1.59
CA ASP A 298 12.49 2.37 -1.16
C ASP A 298 12.03 2.26 0.30
N ILE A 299 12.67 3.02 1.20
CA ILE A 299 12.33 3.04 2.63
C ILE A 299 11.04 3.85 2.87
N LEU A 300 10.82 4.94 2.12
CA LEU A 300 9.58 5.71 2.20
C LEU A 300 8.34 4.85 1.88
N CYS A 301 8.49 3.90 0.95
CA CYS A 301 7.48 2.91 0.66
C CYS A 301 7.21 1.98 1.85
N LEU A 302 8.22 1.62 2.64
CA LEU A 302 8.02 0.85 3.87
C LEU A 302 7.21 1.65 4.91
N CYS A 303 7.42 2.98 5.00
CA CYS A 303 6.59 3.82 5.86
C CYS A 303 5.12 3.70 5.47
N ILE A 304 4.78 3.79 4.18
CA ILE A 304 3.38 3.61 3.71
C ILE A 304 2.81 2.23 4.08
N LYS A 305 3.63 1.18 3.95
CA LYS A 305 3.20 -0.20 4.15
C LYS A 305 2.99 -0.57 5.62
N TYR A 306 3.80 -0.01 6.52
CA TYR A 306 3.88 -0.49 7.91
C TYR A 306 3.55 0.57 8.96
N ALA A 307 3.63 1.86 8.64
CA ALA A 307 3.21 2.90 9.57
C ALA A 307 1.72 2.82 9.82
N THR A 308 1.33 2.98 11.08
CA THR A 308 -0.05 2.88 11.55
C THR A 308 -0.79 4.21 11.54
N ASP A 309 -0.05 5.31 11.50
CA ASP A 309 -0.54 6.63 11.90
C ASP A 309 0.37 7.74 11.33
N LEU A 310 0.56 7.76 10.01
CA LEU A 310 1.21 8.89 9.35
C LEU A 310 0.34 10.14 9.51
N GLY A 311 0.91 11.19 10.12
CA GLY A 311 0.24 12.47 10.25
C GLY A 311 0.14 13.22 8.92
N LEU A 312 -0.55 14.37 8.99
CA LEU A 312 -0.84 15.19 7.81
C LEU A 312 0.43 15.72 7.13
N SER A 313 1.42 16.19 7.91
CA SER A 313 2.69 16.69 7.36
C SER A 313 3.43 15.59 6.60
N GLU A 314 3.49 14.40 7.19
CA GLU A 314 4.19 13.24 6.66
C GLU A 314 3.53 12.77 5.37
N LEU A 315 2.21 12.55 5.40
CA LEU A 315 1.46 12.10 4.24
C LEU A 315 1.51 13.12 3.10
N THR A 316 1.38 14.42 3.40
CA THR A 316 1.51 15.48 2.40
C THR A 316 2.89 15.44 1.74
N GLY A 317 3.96 15.30 2.51
CA GLY A 317 5.32 15.19 1.99
C GLY A 317 5.50 13.98 1.08
N VAL A 318 5.01 12.82 1.52
CA VAL A 318 5.05 11.55 0.76
C VAL A 318 4.30 11.66 -0.57
N VAL A 319 3.06 12.17 -0.54
CA VAL A 319 2.21 12.32 -1.73
C VAL A 319 2.87 13.24 -2.75
N LYS A 320 3.35 14.41 -2.32
CA LYS A 320 4.04 15.36 -3.20
C LYS A 320 5.29 14.76 -3.82
N TYR A 321 6.09 14.05 -3.02
CA TYR A 321 7.32 13.40 -3.47
C TYR A 321 7.07 12.38 -4.58
N PHE A 322 6.02 11.57 -4.50
CA PHE A 322 5.69 10.58 -5.53
C PHE A 322 4.95 11.14 -6.74
N LEU A 323 4.13 12.19 -6.57
CA LEU A 323 3.44 12.84 -7.68
C LEU A 323 4.39 13.65 -8.58
N CYS A 324 5.39 14.29 -7.99
CA CYS A 324 6.33 15.17 -8.69
C CYS A 324 7.77 14.93 -8.21
N PRO A 325 8.36 13.75 -8.45
CA PRO A 325 9.73 13.46 -8.01
C PRO A 325 10.75 14.34 -8.75
N SER A 326 11.84 14.71 -8.06
CA SER A 326 13.01 15.28 -8.74
C SER A 326 13.66 14.24 -9.67
N ARG A 327 14.50 14.69 -10.61
CA ARG A 327 15.19 13.78 -11.54
C ARG A 327 16.03 12.74 -10.80
N GLU A 328 16.72 13.14 -9.74
CA GLU A 328 17.53 12.24 -8.93
C GLU A 328 16.67 11.27 -8.12
N ALA A 329 15.56 11.74 -7.55
CA ALA A 329 14.60 10.90 -6.86
C ALA A 329 14.00 9.84 -7.79
N TYR A 330 13.66 10.22 -9.02
CA TYR A 330 13.14 9.32 -10.04
C TYR A 330 14.14 8.20 -10.40
N ASN A 331 15.44 8.50 -10.46
CA ASN A 331 16.46 7.48 -10.71
C ASN A 331 16.56 6.47 -9.54
N ALA A 332 16.47 6.95 -8.30
CA ALA A 332 16.46 6.09 -7.10
C ALA A 332 15.21 5.20 -7.02
N MET A 333 14.16 5.51 -7.77
CA MET A 333 12.92 4.73 -7.80
C MET A 333 12.99 3.51 -8.73
N ALA A 334 14.06 3.33 -9.53
CA ALA A 334 14.12 2.32 -10.59
C ALA A 334 13.88 0.86 -10.12
N ASP A 335 14.25 0.54 -8.88
CA ASP A 335 14.14 -0.83 -8.36
C ASP A 335 12.68 -1.26 -8.13
N VAL A 336 11.77 -0.33 -7.83
CA VAL A 336 10.33 -0.65 -7.74
C VAL A 336 9.82 -1.19 -9.08
N ARG A 337 10.29 -0.60 -10.19
CA ARG A 337 9.84 -1.00 -11.51
C ARG A 337 10.31 -2.41 -11.84
N LYS A 338 11.56 -2.73 -11.52
CA LYS A 338 12.12 -4.07 -11.68
C LYS A 338 11.37 -5.10 -10.84
N GLU A 339 11.01 -4.75 -9.60
CA GLU A 339 10.23 -5.63 -8.72
C GLU A 339 8.84 -5.91 -9.31
N TRP A 340 8.09 -4.88 -9.71
CA TRP A 340 6.78 -5.05 -10.34
C TRP A 340 6.85 -5.84 -11.65
N GLU A 341 7.87 -5.59 -12.47
CA GLU A 341 8.12 -6.34 -13.70
C GLU A 341 8.42 -7.82 -13.42
N SER A 342 9.29 -8.11 -12.45
CA SER A 342 9.60 -9.47 -12.02
C SER A 342 8.37 -10.21 -11.50
N GLN A 343 7.53 -9.55 -10.71
CA GLN A 343 6.26 -10.10 -10.20
C GLN A 343 5.28 -10.39 -11.34
N ALA A 344 5.17 -9.50 -12.32
CA ALA A 344 4.31 -9.69 -13.48
C ALA A 344 4.78 -10.86 -14.37
N LEU A 345 6.09 -10.94 -14.65
CA LEU A 345 6.67 -12.06 -15.41
C LEU A 345 6.49 -13.40 -14.69
N THR A 346 6.77 -13.43 -13.39
CA THR A 346 6.56 -14.63 -12.55
C THR A 346 5.10 -15.09 -12.57
N ALA A 347 4.15 -14.14 -12.61
CA ALA A 347 2.72 -14.47 -12.71
C ALA A 347 2.37 -15.06 -14.08
N ILE A 348 2.95 -14.53 -15.17
CA ILE A 348 2.76 -15.06 -16.54
C ILE A 348 3.33 -16.47 -16.66
N ASP A 349 4.52 -16.72 -16.12
CA ASP A 349 5.15 -18.04 -16.13
C ASP A 349 4.26 -19.06 -15.39
N LYS A 350 3.76 -18.69 -14.21
CA LYS A 350 2.81 -19.52 -13.44
C LYS A 350 1.48 -19.70 -14.15
N ALA A 351 0.98 -18.70 -14.88
CA ALA A 351 -0.25 -18.81 -15.64
C ALA A 351 -0.11 -19.74 -16.87
N SER A 352 1.11 -19.86 -17.40
CA SER A 352 1.46 -20.65 -18.58
C SER A 352 1.90 -22.08 -18.22
N ASP A 353 2.19 -22.34 -16.96
CA ASP A 353 2.62 -23.64 -16.46
C ASP A 353 1.45 -24.64 -16.45
N MET A 354 1.48 -25.54 -17.45
CA MET A 354 0.52 -26.64 -17.60
C MET A 354 0.63 -27.70 -16.50
N SER A 355 1.69 -27.68 -15.69
CA SER A 355 1.89 -28.61 -14.57
C SER A 355 1.13 -28.22 -13.29
N LEU A 356 0.59 -26.99 -13.21
CA LEU A 356 -0.34 -26.58 -12.16
C LEU A 356 -1.72 -27.22 -12.39
N LEU A 357 -1.81 -28.53 -12.16
CA LEU A 357 -3.00 -29.38 -12.31
C LEU A 357 -4.17 -28.98 -11.39
N ASP A 358 -3.94 -28.12 -10.41
CA ASP A 358 -5.04 -27.53 -9.63
C ASP A 358 -5.66 -26.37 -10.43
N ASN A 359 -6.81 -26.64 -11.06
CA ASN A 359 -7.61 -25.68 -11.80
C ASN A 359 -7.81 -24.35 -11.04
N LYS A 360 -7.83 -24.37 -9.70
CA LYS A 360 -7.95 -23.15 -8.88
C LYS A 360 -6.66 -22.32 -8.87
N LYS A 361 -5.49 -22.95 -8.79
CA LYS A 361 -4.19 -22.25 -8.81
C LYS A 361 -3.88 -21.71 -10.20
N SER A 362 -4.16 -22.48 -11.25
CA SER A 362 -4.01 -22.01 -12.64
C SER A 362 -4.89 -20.80 -12.91
N ARG A 363 -6.17 -20.82 -12.48
CA ARG A 363 -7.06 -19.65 -12.61
C ARG A 363 -6.54 -18.45 -11.82
N LEU A 364 -6.12 -18.66 -10.57
CA LEU A 364 -5.57 -17.59 -9.72
C LEU A 364 -4.30 -16.97 -10.33
N ALA A 365 -3.45 -17.77 -10.97
CA ALA A 365 -2.26 -17.28 -11.66
C ALA A 365 -2.62 -16.43 -12.89
N LYS A 366 -3.64 -16.82 -13.67
CA LYS A 366 -4.15 -16.04 -14.80
C LYS A 366 -4.74 -14.70 -14.35
N GLU A 367 -5.58 -14.71 -13.31
CA GLU A 367 -6.14 -13.49 -12.70
C GLU A 367 -5.01 -12.56 -12.22
N ALA A 368 -4.01 -13.11 -11.51
CA ALA A 368 -2.85 -12.35 -11.04
C ALA A 368 -1.99 -11.79 -12.18
N ALA A 369 -1.78 -12.55 -13.25
CA ALA A 369 -1.01 -12.10 -14.40
C ALA A 369 -1.70 -10.90 -15.09
N VAL A 370 -3.02 -10.97 -15.31
CA VAL A 370 -3.78 -9.85 -15.87
C VAL A 370 -3.70 -8.63 -14.95
N LEU A 371 -3.95 -8.81 -13.65
CA LEU A 371 -3.94 -7.72 -12.68
C LEU A 371 -2.56 -7.04 -12.58
N LEU A 372 -1.48 -7.81 -12.52
CA LEU A 372 -0.12 -7.27 -12.42
C LEU A 372 0.34 -6.62 -13.72
N MET A 373 -0.03 -7.17 -14.89
CA MET A 373 0.22 -6.49 -16.16
C MET A 373 -0.50 -5.15 -16.23
N LEU A 374 -1.74 -5.08 -15.78
CA LEU A 374 -2.50 -3.83 -15.74
C LEU A 374 -1.89 -2.80 -14.79
N ALA A 375 -1.43 -3.25 -13.62
CA ALA A 375 -0.73 -2.39 -12.67
C ALA A 375 0.64 -1.95 -13.19
N TYR A 376 1.34 -2.76 -13.99
CA TYR A 376 2.67 -2.38 -14.50
C TYR A 376 2.61 -1.47 -15.74
N ASP A 377 1.79 -1.83 -16.72
CA ASP A 377 1.82 -1.20 -18.04
C ASP A 377 1.27 0.23 -18.04
N GLY A 378 1.89 1.15 -18.77
CA GLY A 378 1.43 2.54 -18.91
C GLY A 378 1.59 3.42 -17.65
N PHE A 379 2.08 2.87 -16.54
CA PHE A 379 2.44 3.63 -15.35
C PHE A 379 3.94 3.96 -15.35
N SER A 380 4.25 5.15 -14.86
CA SER A 380 5.62 5.60 -14.59
C SER A 380 6.14 4.97 -13.30
N THR A 381 7.46 5.01 -13.12
CA THR A 381 8.12 4.43 -11.95
C THR A 381 7.61 5.04 -10.64
N SER A 382 7.31 6.34 -10.61
CA SER A 382 6.80 7.01 -9.41
C SER A 382 5.34 6.69 -9.13
N GLU A 383 4.53 6.47 -10.18
CA GLU A 383 3.14 6.03 -10.05
C GLU A 383 3.03 4.63 -9.41
N LEU A 384 4.02 3.74 -9.65
CA LEU A 384 4.07 2.45 -8.96
C LEU A 384 4.20 2.59 -7.43
N TYR A 385 4.74 3.70 -6.93
CA TYR A 385 4.75 3.98 -5.49
C TYR A 385 3.38 4.45 -4.98
N LEU A 386 2.61 5.17 -5.80
CA LEU A 386 1.23 5.57 -5.49
C LEU A 386 0.28 4.35 -5.38
N HIS A 387 0.64 3.22 -6.01
CA HIS A 387 -0.11 1.97 -5.84
C HIS A 387 -0.11 1.52 -4.39
N TYR A 388 1.07 1.54 -3.74
CA TYR A 388 1.20 1.19 -2.33
C TYR A 388 0.41 2.14 -1.44
N LEU A 389 0.42 3.44 -1.78
CA LEU A 389 -0.33 4.45 -1.04
C LEU A 389 -1.83 4.14 -1.05
N LEU A 390 -2.41 3.96 -2.24
CA LEU A 390 -3.85 3.77 -2.39
C LEU A 390 -4.34 2.40 -1.94
N ALA A 391 -3.51 1.37 -2.05
CA ALA A 391 -3.85 0.04 -1.56
C ALA A 391 -3.61 -0.11 -0.04
N SER A 392 -2.98 0.86 0.63
CA SER A 392 -2.68 0.78 2.06
C SER A 392 -3.93 0.97 2.90
N SER A 393 -4.21 0.00 3.78
CA SER A 393 -5.29 0.08 4.76
C SER A 393 -4.95 0.93 5.98
N ASN A 394 -3.72 1.42 6.10
CA ASN A 394 -3.26 2.18 7.27
C ASN A 394 -3.41 3.69 7.10
N ILE A 395 -3.86 4.16 5.94
CA ILE A 395 -4.01 5.59 5.66
C ILE A 395 -5.43 6.00 6.02
N ASP A 396 -5.53 6.95 6.93
CA ASP A 396 -6.79 7.55 7.32
C ASP A 396 -7.33 8.45 6.19
N GLU A 397 -8.62 8.31 5.89
CA GLU A 397 -9.29 9.03 4.81
C GLU A 397 -9.33 10.54 5.05
N VAL A 398 -9.51 10.98 6.30
CA VAL A 398 -9.53 12.40 6.67
C VAL A 398 -8.14 13.02 6.47
N ILE A 399 -7.08 12.30 6.90
CA ILE A 399 -5.70 12.74 6.67
C ILE A 399 -5.37 12.78 5.18
N MET A 400 -5.83 11.78 4.40
CA MET A 400 -5.67 11.76 2.94
C MET A 400 -6.37 12.95 2.27
N SER A 401 -7.61 13.25 2.65
CA SER A 401 -8.37 14.42 2.15
C SER A 401 -7.63 15.72 2.43
N ALA A 402 -7.19 15.91 3.68
CA ALA A 402 -6.43 17.09 4.09
C ALA A 402 -5.04 17.19 3.41
N ALA A 403 -4.42 16.06 3.03
CA ALA A 403 -3.18 16.07 2.26
C ALA A 403 -3.43 16.46 0.79
N ILE A 404 -4.53 15.96 0.20
CA ILE A 404 -4.96 16.29 -1.17
C ILE A 404 -5.29 17.78 -1.31
N SER A 405 -5.93 18.40 -0.31
CA SER A 405 -6.25 19.84 -0.34
C SER A 405 -5.01 20.75 -0.31
N LYS A 406 -3.84 20.21 0.05
CA LYS A 406 -2.55 20.92 0.07
C LYS A 406 -1.74 20.77 -1.22
N LEU A 407 -2.26 20.06 -2.22
CA LEU A 407 -1.59 19.88 -3.51
C LEU A 407 -1.69 21.16 -4.35
N ASN A 408 -0.61 21.52 -5.04
CA ASN A 408 -0.66 22.58 -6.05
C ASN A 408 -1.23 22.06 -7.37
N GLY A 409 -1.53 22.96 -8.33
CA GLY A 409 -2.14 22.58 -9.60
C GLY A 409 -1.37 21.52 -10.40
N ARG A 410 -0.03 21.54 -10.37
CA ARG A 410 0.80 20.53 -11.05
C ARG A 410 0.69 19.17 -10.35
N GLU A 411 0.82 19.14 -9.03
CA GLU A 411 0.71 17.92 -8.23
C GLU A 411 -0.69 17.31 -8.38
N LEU A 412 -1.73 18.14 -8.30
CA LEU A 412 -3.13 17.76 -8.50
C LEU A 412 -3.35 17.17 -9.90
N MET A 413 -2.80 17.78 -10.95
CA MET A 413 -2.89 17.27 -12.32
C MET A 413 -2.24 15.88 -12.44
N CYS A 414 -1.07 15.68 -11.84
CA CYS A 414 -0.43 14.37 -11.81
C CYS A 414 -1.33 13.31 -11.14
N LEU A 415 -1.99 13.66 -10.03
CA LEU A 415 -2.89 12.76 -9.32
C LEU A 415 -4.13 12.44 -10.15
N VAL A 416 -4.77 13.44 -10.74
CA VAL A 416 -5.94 13.28 -11.63
C VAL A 416 -5.61 12.35 -12.80
N ARG A 417 -4.47 12.56 -13.47
CA ARG A 417 -4.02 11.70 -14.57
C ARG A 417 -3.77 10.27 -14.14
N TYR A 418 -3.10 10.10 -13.00
CA TYR A 418 -2.82 8.78 -12.43
C TYR A 418 -4.13 8.02 -12.12
N LEU A 419 -5.10 8.67 -11.48
CA LEU A 419 -6.42 8.09 -11.19
C LEU A 419 -7.21 7.80 -12.48
N GLY A 420 -7.15 8.70 -13.45
CA GLY A 420 -7.77 8.51 -14.77
C GLY A 420 -7.22 7.31 -15.54
N LYS A 421 -5.91 7.04 -15.45
CA LYS A 421 -5.30 5.81 -16.01
C LYS A 421 -5.90 4.55 -15.40
N TRP A 422 -6.09 4.53 -14.08
CA TRP A 422 -6.72 3.40 -13.39
C TRP A 422 -8.17 3.21 -13.81
N LEU A 423 -8.98 4.29 -13.83
CA LEU A 423 -10.38 4.23 -14.26
C LEU A 423 -10.51 3.69 -15.69
N LYS A 424 -9.68 4.18 -16.61
CA LYS A 424 -9.61 3.67 -18.00
C LYS A 424 -9.26 2.19 -18.07
N LYS A 425 -8.32 1.73 -17.22
CA LYS A 425 -7.92 0.32 -17.20
C LYS A 425 -9.04 -0.57 -16.66
N TYR A 426 -9.74 -0.15 -15.61
CA TYR A 426 -10.86 -0.90 -15.07
C TYR A 426 -12.07 -0.94 -16.01
N GLU A 427 -12.34 0.16 -16.72
CA GLU A 427 -13.35 0.20 -17.77
C GLU A 427 -13.02 -0.75 -18.92
N ARG A 428 -11.77 -0.77 -19.37
CA ARG A 428 -11.34 -1.61 -20.50
C ARG A 428 -11.17 -3.09 -20.14
N PHE A 429 -10.84 -3.41 -18.89
CA PHE A 429 -10.50 -4.76 -18.43
C PHE A 429 -11.31 -5.14 -17.18
N PRO A 430 -12.62 -5.39 -17.31
CA PRO A 430 -13.48 -5.74 -16.17
C PRO A 430 -13.09 -7.07 -15.50
N GLU A 431 -12.33 -7.92 -16.19
CA GLU A 431 -11.79 -9.19 -15.67
C GLU A 431 -10.67 -8.99 -14.63
N ALA A 432 -10.17 -7.75 -14.46
CA ALA A 432 -9.11 -7.40 -13.53
C ALA A 432 -9.61 -7.37 -12.07
N VAL A 433 -9.83 -8.55 -11.51
CA VAL A 433 -10.33 -8.68 -10.14
C VAL A 433 -9.16 -8.62 -9.14
N PRO A 434 -9.30 -7.88 -8.02
CA PRO A 434 -8.31 -7.92 -6.94
C PRO A 434 -8.09 -9.35 -6.44
N CYS A 435 -6.85 -9.83 -6.52
CA CYS A 435 -6.49 -11.20 -6.17
C CYS A 435 -5.44 -11.27 -5.04
N PRO A 436 -5.71 -10.72 -3.83
CA PRO A 436 -4.73 -10.69 -2.73
C PRO A 436 -4.30 -12.11 -2.29
N LYS A 437 -5.14 -13.12 -2.53
CA LYS A 437 -4.81 -14.53 -2.27
C LYS A 437 -3.61 -15.03 -3.06
N ALA A 438 -3.32 -14.44 -4.23
CA ALA A 438 -2.16 -14.78 -5.04
C ALA A 438 -0.84 -14.45 -4.31
N SER A 439 -0.84 -13.47 -3.41
CA SER A 439 0.33 -13.15 -2.56
C SER A 439 0.75 -14.36 -1.73
N ASN A 440 -0.21 -15.01 -1.05
CA ASN A 440 0.11 -16.13 -0.15
C ASN A 440 0.18 -17.46 -0.91
N ALA A 441 -0.72 -17.70 -1.86
CA ALA A 441 -0.82 -18.98 -2.57
C ALA A 441 0.24 -19.16 -3.67
N LEU A 442 0.67 -18.06 -4.29
CA LEU A 442 1.60 -18.06 -5.41
C LEU A 442 2.88 -17.27 -5.12
N GLY A 443 3.03 -16.65 -3.94
CA GLY A 443 4.19 -15.80 -3.63
C GLY A 443 4.21 -14.46 -4.38
N LEU A 444 3.11 -14.07 -5.04
CA LEU A 444 3.01 -12.87 -5.86
C LEU A 444 2.66 -11.64 -5.00
N LYS A 445 3.65 -11.15 -4.24
CA LYS A 445 3.44 -10.12 -3.20
C LYS A 445 2.84 -8.82 -3.75
N ALA A 446 3.16 -8.44 -4.99
CA ALA A 446 2.64 -7.22 -5.60
C ALA A 446 1.11 -7.23 -5.78
N CYS A 447 0.47 -8.40 -5.87
CA CYS A 447 -0.99 -8.51 -6.01
C CYS A 447 -1.76 -7.91 -4.82
N ALA A 448 -1.16 -7.90 -3.64
CA ALA A 448 -1.77 -7.29 -2.45
C ALA A 448 -1.76 -5.75 -2.50
N TRP A 449 -0.97 -5.16 -3.39
CA TRP A 449 -0.72 -3.72 -3.47
C TRP A 449 -1.24 -3.09 -4.75
N VAL A 450 -2.07 -3.81 -5.51
CA VAL A 450 -2.80 -3.24 -6.63
C VAL A 450 -4.03 -2.52 -6.07
N PRO A 451 -4.18 -1.19 -6.26
CA PRO A 451 -5.35 -0.45 -5.80
C PRO A 451 -6.60 -1.02 -6.43
N LYS A 452 -7.66 -1.20 -5.66
CA LYS A 452 -8.96 -1.66 -6.18
C LYS A 452 -9.69 -0.50 -6.83
N LEU A 453 -10.66 -0.79 -7.71
CA LEU A 453 -11.53 0.24 -8.27
C LEU A 453 -12.17 1.13 -7.18
N ASP A 454 -12.56 0.52 -6.06
CA ASP A 454 -13.08 1.18 -4.87
C ASP A 454 -12.09 2.20 -4.25
N ASP A 455 -10.81 1.84 -4.14
CA ASP A 455 -9.75 2.75 -3.66
C ASP A 455 -9.56 3.94 -4.62
N ILE A 456 -9.63 3.67 -5.92
CA ILE A 456 -9.48 4.70 -6.98
C ILE A 456 -10.65 5.66 -6.98
N VAL A 457 -11.89 5.15 -6.94
CA VAL A 457 -13.12 5.97 -6.94
C VAL A 457 -13.20 6.79 -5.66
N ARG A 458 -12.88 6.21 -4.49
CA ARG A 458 -12.80 6.96 -3.23
C ARG A 458 -11.82 8.12 -3.32
N CYS A 459 -10.57 7.85 -3.70
CA CYS A 459 -9.55 8.89 -3.79
C CYS A 459 -9.93 9.97 -4.82
N PHE A 460 -10.52 9.58 -5.95
CA PHE A 460 -11.01 10.55 -6.93
C PHE A 460 -12.15 11.41 -6.37
N GLY A 461 -13.05 10.82 -5.57
CA GLY A 461 -14.07 11.56 -4.80
C GLY A 461 -13.44 12.65 -3.93
N LEU A 462 -12.43 12.30 -3.11
CA LEU A 462 -11.71 13.26 -2.27
C LEU A 462 -11.05 14.37 -3.10
N VAL A 463 -10.48 14.03 -4.26
CA VAL A 463 -9.90 15.02 -5.18
C VAL A 463 -10.96 16.03 -5.65
N VAL A 464 -12.16 15.55 -6.01
CA VAL A 464 -13.26 16.42 -6.43
C VAL A 464 -13.76 17.27 -5.26
N ASP A 465 -13.98 16.67 -4.10
CA ASP A 465 -14.53 17.36 -2.92
C ASP A 465 -13.61 18.49 -2.44
N GLU A 466 -12.30 18.23 -2.33
CA GLU A 466 -11.33 19.19 -1.81
C GLU A 466 -10.90 20.25 -2.84
N ASN A 467 -10.98 19.95 -4.14
CA ASN A 467 -10.42 20.80 -5.20
C ASN A 467 -11.42 21.21 -6.30
N PHE A 468 -12.73 21.08 -6.06
CA PHE A 468 -13.79 21.35 -7.03
C PHE A 468 -13.60 22.67 -7.79
N SER A 469 -13.40 23.77 -7.05
CA SER A 469 -13.21 25.10 -7.62
C SER A 469 -11.99 25.16 -8.56
N THR A 470 -10.87 24.56 -8.15
CA THR A 470 -9.65 24.51 -8.95
C THR A 470 -9.87 23.72 -10.24
N LEU A 471 -10.48 22.54 -10.12
CA LEU A 471 -10.75 21.64 -11.25
C LEU A 471 -11.65 22.27 -12.32
N ILE A 472 -12.61 23.10 -11.90
CA ILE A 472 -13.57 23.74 -12.82
C ILE A 472 -13.03 25.05 -13.40
N LEU A 473 -12.36 25.86 -12.59
CA LEU A 473 -11.91 27.19 -13.03
C LEU A 473 -10.69 27.12 -13.95
N HIS A 474 -9.84 26.12 -13.79
CA HIS A 474 -8.63 25.98 -14.58
C HIS A 474 -8.83 25.04 -15.78
N THR A 475 -8.77 25.59 -16.99
CA THR A 475 -9.03 24.86 -18.25
C THR A 475 -8.05 23.72 -18.51
N GLU A 476 -6.88 23.73 -17.87
CA GLU A 476 -5.88 22.66 -18.01
C GLU A 476 -6.40 21.30 -17.55
N PHE A 477 -7.40 21.25 -16.65
CA PHE A 477 -8.01 20.01 -16.16
C PHE A 477 -9.14 19.49 -17.05
N HIS A 478 -9.72 20.33 -17.91
CA HIS A 478 -11.01 20.03 -18.55
C HIS A 478 -10.96 18.82 -19.47
N GLU A 479 -9.90 18.66 -20.26
CA GLU A 479 -9.74 17.51 -21.17
C GLU A 479 -9.57 16.20 -20.39
N GLU A 480 -8.77 16.21 -19.33
CA GLU A 480 -8.58 15.03 -18.47
C GLU A 480 -9.89 14.65 -17.75
N LEU A 481 -10.59 15.65 -17.20
CA LEU A 481 -11.88 15.44 -16.53
C LEU A 481 -12.96 14.95 -17.49
N LYS A 482 -12.96 15.42 -18.74
CA LYS A 482 -13.87 14.94 -19.78
C LYS A 482 -13.63 13.47 -20.10
N ALA A 483 -12.38 13.06 -20.27
CA ALA A 483 -12.04 11.64 -20.47
C ALA A 483 -12.44 10.79 -19.25
N ILE A 484 -12.17 11.27 -18.03
CA ILE A 484 -12.57 10.57 -16.80
C ILE A 484 -14.09 10.44 -16.69
N LYS A 485 -14.85 11.48 -17.06
CA LYS A 485 -16.32 11.43 -17.10
C LYS A 485 -16.82 10.28 -17.97
N GLU A 486 -16.22 10.06 -19.14
CA GLU A 486 -16.59 8.96 -20.03
C GLU A 486 -16.35 7.59 -19.39
N TYR A 487 -15.18 7.39 -18.77
CA TYR A 487 -14.85 6.14 -18.08
C TYR A 487 -15.77 5.87 -16.89
N VAL A 488 -16.00 6.88 -16.05
CA VAL A 488 -16.90 6.78 -14.89
C VAL A 488 -18.34 6.54 -15.34
N GLY A 489 -18.81 7.22 -16.39
CA GLY A 489 -20.15 7.02 -16.94
C GLY A 489 -20.37 5.58 -17.41
N SER A 490 -19.38 5.01 -18.10
CA SER A 490 -19.40 3.60 -18.53
C SER A 490 -19.50 2.66 -17.32
N LEU A 491 -18.56 2.78 -16.37
CA LEU A 491 -18.52 1.95 -15.15
C LEU A 491 -19.80 2.08 -14.30
N ALA A 492 -20.33 3.30 -14.14
CA ALA A 492 -21.53 3.56 -13.35
C ALA A 492 -22.78 2.98 -14.01
N SER A 493 -22.84 2.93 -15.35
CA SER A 493 -23.96 2.32 -16.07
C SER A 493 -24.05 0.79 -15.85
N GLU A 494 -22.91 0.13 -15.59
CA GLU A 494 -22.85 -1.31 -15.31
C GLU A 494 -23.14 -1.65 -13.84
N ALA A 495 -22.91 -0.72 -12.91
CA ALA A 495 -23.04 -0.95 -11.47
C ALA A 495 -24.41 -1.51 -11.03
N PRO A 496 -25.58 -1.03 -11.53
CA PRO A 496 -26.87 -1.59 -11.17
C PRO A 496 -27.03 -3.06 -11.57
N LEU A 497 -26.53 -3.43 -12.75
CA LEU A 497 -26.56 -4.81 -13.25
C LEU A 497 -25.70 -5.71 -12.37
N CYS A 498 -24.48 -5.28 -12.08
CA CYS A 498 -23.56 -5.99 -11.19
C CYS A 498 -24.14 -6.18 -9.79
N SER A 499 -24.77 -5.15 -9.22
CA SER A 499 -25.43 -5.20 -7.91
C SER A 499 -26.60 -6.20 -7.88
N SER A 500 -27.44 -6.20 -8.92
CA SER A 500 -28.55 -7.14 -9.06
C SER A 500 -28.05 -8.59 -9.13
N VAL A 501 -27.00 -8.85 -9.92
CA VAL A 501 -26.38 -10.17 -10.05
C VAL A 501 -25.74 -10.59 -8.72
N ALA A 502 -25.00 -9.71 -8.06
CA ALA A 502 -24.37 -10.00 -6.77
C ALA A 502 -25.43 -10.33 -5.69
N THR A 503 -26.52 -9.57 -5.64
CA THR A 503 -27.65 -9.82 -4.75
C THR A 503 -28.27 -11.20 -5.04
N SER A 504 -28.50 -11.53 -6.30
CA SER A 504 -29.04 -12.83 -6.72
C SER A 504 -28.12 -13.99 -6.33
N ILE A 505 -26.81 -13.87 -6.58
CA ILE A 505 -25.81 -14.87 -6.18
C ILE A 505 -25.80 -15.05 -4.65
N SER A 506 -25.87 -13.96 -3.90
CA SER A 506 -25.89 -14.00 -2.44
C SER A 506 -27.12 -14.76 -1.91
N ARG A 507 -28.28 -14.53 -2.52
CA ARG A 507 -29.54 -15.21 -2.20
C ARG A 507 -29.45 -16.70 -2.52
N LEU A 508 -29.02 -17.07 -3.73
CA LEU A 508 -28.83 -18.47 -4.12
C LEU A 508 -27.84 -19.20 -3.20
N ARG A 509 -26.75 -18.55 -2.78
CA ARG A 509 -25.79 -19.13 -1.83
C ARG A 509 -26.40 -19.33 -0.45
N SER A 510 -27.31 -18.45 -0.01
CA SER A 510 -28.02 -18.59 1.27
C SER A 510 -29.04 -19.73 1.22
N GLU A 511 -29.78 -19.87 0.11
CA GLU A 511 -30.75 -20.94 -0.12
C GLU A 511 -30.05 -22.31 -0.18
N ALA A 512 -28.94 -22.42 -0.92
CA ALA A 512 -28.15 -23.66 -1.00
C ALA A 512 -27.50 -24.10 0.33
N LYS A 513 -27.33 -23.19 1.29
CA LYS A 513 -26.86 -23.52 2.64
C LYS A 513 -28.01 -23.91 3.59
N GLY A 514 -29.22 -23.41 3.34
CA GLY A 514 -30.42 -23.77 4.10
C GLY A 514 -30.96 -25.16 3.75
N GLU A 515 -30.71 -25.65 2.53
CA GLU A 515 -31.08 -27.01 2.09
C GLU A 515 -30.12 -28.12 2.57
N GLN A 516 -29.06 -27.77 3.31
CA GLN A 516 -28.11 -28.73 3.92
C GLN A 516 -28.22 -28.82 5.45
N SER A 517 -29.23 -28.21 6.06
CA SER A 517 -29.64 -28.44 7.46
C SER A 517 -30.99 -29.13 7.51
#